data_AF-A0A480AF83-F1
#
_entry.id   AF-A0A480AF83-F1
#
_cell.length_a   1.000
_cell.length_b   1.000
_cell.length_c   1.000
_cell.angle_alpha   90.00
_cell.angle_beta   90.00
_cell.angle_gamma   90.00
#
_symmetry.space_group_name_H-M   'P 1'
#
loop_
_entity.id
_entity.type
_entity.pdbx_description
1 polymer ?
#
loop_
_entity_poly.entity_id
_entity_poly.type
_entity_poly.pdbx_seq_one_letter_code
_entity_poly.pdbx_strand_id
1 'polypeptide(L)'
;MLGFTLFNPTYIDYYKKFVDATKTVAIAMEKNGNTKIGIQQALSHNFAFSGVTGTIKFLSWGDRISKAVLFKIRLDTQALTGYNFVRKYYKQFGIIR
;
A
#
# COMPACT_ATOMS: atom_id res chain seq x y z
N MET A 1 -25.52 10.37 21.29
CA MET A 1 -24.99 10.16 19.93
C MET A 1 -23.52 10.58 19.94
N LEU A 2 -22.62 9.64 20.25
CA LEU A 2 -21.18 9.91 20.37
C LEU A 2 -20.49 9.44 19.07
N GLY A 3 -19.91 10.38 18.35
CA GLY A 3 -19.24 10.16 17.07
C GLY A 3 -17.97 9.33 17.24
N PHE A 4 -17.87 8.25 16.47
CA PHE A 4 -16.68 7.41 16.36
C PHE A 4 -15.58 8.16 15.61
N THR A 5 -14.63 8.78 16.31
CA THR A 5 -13.38 9.25 15.70
C THR A 5 -12.35 8.13 15.71
N LEU A 6 -12.56 7.09 14.90
CA LEU A 6 -11.56 6.06 14.58
C LEU A 6 -10.79 6.46 13.31
N PHE A 7 -10.19 7.65 13.29
CA PHE A 7 -9.39 8.09 12.14
C PHE A 7 -7.90 7.99 12.44
N ASN A 8 -7.43 6.77 12.66
CA ASN A 8 -6.00 6.47 12.61
C ASN A 8 -5.62 6.18 11.15
N PRO A 9 -4.81 7.02 10.49
CA PRO A 9 -4.48 6.88 9.06
C PRO A 9 -3.80 5.54 8.73
N THR A 10 -3.14 4.90 9.70
CA THR A 10 -2.52 3.57 9.52
C THR A 10 -3.54 2.46 9.27
N TYR A 11 -4.71 2.53 9.91
CA TYR A 11 -5.76 1.51 9.76
C TYR A 11 -6.43 1.58 8.40
N ILE A 12 -6.71 2.80 7.92
CA ILE A 12 -7.26 3.04 6.58
C ILE A 12 -6.26 2.60 5.50
N ASP A 13 -4.98 2.91 5.66
CA ASP A 13 -3.94 2.50 4.71
C ASP A 13 -3.77 0.98 4.67
N TYR A 14 -3.97 0.27 5.78
CA TYR A 14 -3.97 -1.20 5.81
C TYR A 14 -5.15 -1.77 5.03
N TYR A 15 -6.37 -1.27 5.25
CA TYR A 15 -7.57 -1.75 4.55
C TYR A 15 -7.46 -1.55 3.03
N LYS A 16 -6.93 -0.40 2.58
CA LYS A 16 -6.69 -0.14 1.15
C LYS A 16 -5.73 -1.15 0.54
N LYS A 17 -4.64 -1.50 1.26
CA LYS A 17 -3.69 -2.53 0.81
C LYS A 17 -4.33 -3.91 0.73
N PHE A 18 -5.19 -4.25 1.69
CA PHE A 18 -5.94 -5.50 1.68
C PHE A 18 -6.83 -5.62 0.43
N VAL A 19 -7.62 -4.59 0.14
CA VAL A 19 -8.49 -4.55 -1.05
C VAL A 19 -7.69 -4.73 -2.34
N ASP A 20 -6.55 -4.05 -2.48
CA ASP A 20 -5.69 -4.18 -3.65
C ASP A 20 -5.09 -5.59 -3.77
N ALA A 21 -4.70 -6.21 -2.66
CA ALA A 21 -4.18 -7.57 -2.64
C ALA A 21 -5.24 -8.60 -3.09
N THR A 22 -6.47 -8.49 -2.58
CA THR A 22 -7.57 -9.37 -2.98
C THR A 22 -7.88 -9.25 -4.48
N LYS A 23 -7.96 -8.01 -4.99
CA LYS A 23 -8.18 -7.77 -6.43
C LYS A 23 -7.03 -8.31 -7.28
N THR A 24 -5.79 -8.17 -6.82
CA THR A 24 -4.61 -8.70 -7.51
C THR A 24 -4.75 -10.20 -7.76
N VAL A 25 -5.10 -10.96 -6.72
CA VAL A 25 -5.27 -12.41 -6.83
C VAL A 25 -6.43 -12.75 -7.77
N ALA A 26 -7.58 -12.08 -7.63
CA ALA A 26 -8.74 -12.32 -8.51
C ALA A 26 -8.39 -12.10 -9.99
N ILE A 27 -7.74 -10.98 -10.33
CA ILE A 27 -7.33 -10.68 -11.70
C ILE A 27 -6.29 -11.69 -12.20
N ALA A 28 -5.36 -12.11 -11.35
CA ALA A 28 -4.37 -13.13 -11.73
C ALA A 28 -5.03 -14.48 -12.02
N MET A 29 -6.03 -14.86 -11.23
CA MET A 29 -6.83 -16.07 -11.45
C MET A 29 -7.63 -16.00 -12.75
N GLU A 30 -8.19 -14.84 -13.09
CA GLU A 30 -8.88 -14.62 -14.37
C GLU A 30 -7.93 -14.72 -15.58
N LYS A 31 -6.68 -14.28 -15.44
CA LYS A 31 -5.69 -14.29 -16.53
C LYS A 31 -5.13 -15.67 -16.83
N ASN A 32 -4.61 -16.37 -15.81
CA ASN A 32 -3.86 -17.62 -15.99
C ASN A 32 -4.36 -18.77 -15.10
N GLY A 33 -5.62 -18.71 -14.64
CA GLY A 33 -6.26 -19.77 -13.87
C GLY A 33 -5.96 -19.74 -12.37
N ASN A 34 -6.66 -20.59 -11.61
CA ASN A 34 -6.69 -20.58 -10.15
C ASN A 34 -5.60 -21.41 -9.46
N THR A 35 -4.56 -21.82 -10.18
CA THR A 35 -3.43 -22.57 -9.60
C THR A 35 -2.35 -21.61 -9.12
N LYS A 36 -1.57 -22.04 -8.12
CA LYS A 36 -0.42 -21.26 -7.64
C LYS A 36 0.54 -20.87 -8.77
N ILE A 37 0.87 -21.82 -9.65
CA ILE A 37 1.78 -21.60 -10.78
C ILE A 37 1.17 -20.60 -11.77
N GLY A 38 -0.12 -20.76 -12.11
CA GLY A 38 -0.82 -19.85 -13.01
C GLY A 38 -0.85 -18.41 -12.47
N ILE A 39 -1.17 -18.23 -11.19
CA ILE A 39 -1.15 -16.91 -10.54
C ILE A 39 0.26 -16.31 -10.57
N GLN A 40 1.30 -17.08 -10.22
CA GLN A 40 2.68 -16.60 -10.26
C GLN A 40 3.10 -16.16 -11.67
N GLN A 41 2.72 -16.92 -12.69
CA GLN A 41 2.95 -16.55 -14.08
C GLN A 41 2.16 -15.30 -14.49
N ALA A 42 0.90 -15.16 -14.09
CA ALA A 42 0.11 -13.96 -14.39
C ALA A 42 0.74 -12.70 -13.79
N LEU A 43 1.30 -12.80 -12.59
CA LEU A 43 1.93 -11.68 -11.89
C LEU A 43 3.30 -11.31 -12.46
N SER A 44 4.05 -12.26 -13.03
CA SER A 44 5.39 -11.99 -13.60
C SER A 44 5.38 -11.38 -15.00
N HIS A 45 4.28 -11.51 -15.75
CA HIS A 45 4.17 -11.04 -17.14
C HIS A 45 3.51 -9.65 -17.25
N ASN A 46 4.26 -8.58 -16.99
CA ASN A 46 3.82 -7.18 -17.16
C ASN A 46 2.48 -6.88 -16.46
N PHE A 47 2.24 -7.51 -15.30
CA PHE A 47 1.01 -7.32 -14.56
C PHE A 47 0.89 -5.87 -14.09
N ALA A 48 -0.20 -5.21 -14.45
CA ALA A 48 -0.53 -3.88 -13.97
C ALA A 48 -2.05 -3.64 -13.91
N PHE A 49 -2.51 -2.95 -12.86
CA PHE A 49 -3.85 -2.36 -12.81
C PHE A 49 -3.90 -1.16 -11.84
N SER A 50 -4.93 -0.32 -11.95
CA SER A 50 -5.16 0.80 -11.03
C SER A 50 -5.92 0.35 -9.78
N GLY A 51 -5.23 0.35 -8.63
CA GLY A 51 -5.79 0.05 -7.31
C GLY A 51 -6.02 1.30 -6.45
N VAL A 52 -6.51 1.09 -5.24
CA VAL A 52 -6.81 2.13 -4.25
C VAL A 52 -5.52 2.79 -3.73
N THR A 53 -4.42 2.03 -3.67
CA THR A 53 -3.09 2.51 -3.28
C THR A 53 -2.24 2.95 -4.49
N GLY A 54 -2.88 3.18 -5.64
CA GLY A 54 -2.23 3.56 -6.90
C GLY A 54 -2.05 2.38 -7.85
N THR A 55 -1.20 2.56 -8.86
CA THR A 55 -0.89 1.49 -9.83
C THR A 55 -0.23 0.31 -9.13
N ILE A 56 -0.85 -0.85 -9.21
CA ILE A 56 -0.33 -2.13 -8.71
C ILE A 56 0.46 -2.76 -9.84
N LYS A 57 1.74 -3.04 -9.58
CA LYS A 57 2.64 -3.72 -10.52
C LYS A 57 3.72 -4.46 -9.74
N PHE A 58 4.27 -5.52 -10.33
CA PHE A 58 5.22 -6.41 -9.69
C PHE A 58 6.54 -6.49 -10.46
N LEU A 59 7.62 -6.77 -9.73
CA LEU A 59 8.88 -7.22 -10.30
C LEU A 59 8.73 -8.67 -10.72
N SER A 60 9.59 -9.13 -11.64
CA SER A 60 9.53 -10.50 -12.17
C SER A 60 9.65 -11.59 -11.09
N TRP A 61 10.28 -11.26 -9.95
CA TRP A 61 10.42 -12.16 -8.80
C TRP A 61 9.32 -12.01 -7.73
N GLY A 62 8.30 -11.17 -7.96
CA GLY A 62 7.07 -11.13 -7.16
C GLY A 62 6.92 -9.96 -6.19
N ASP A 63 7.92 -9.09 -6.05
CA ASP A 63 7.81 -7.91 -5.18
C ASP A 63 6.95 -6.81 -5.81
N ARG A 64 6.06 -6.21 -5.02
CA ARG A 64 5.27 -5.06 -5.46
C ARG A 64 6.15 -3.82 -5.60
N ILE A 65 6.12 -3.18 -6.78
CA ILE A 65 6.78 -1.89 -6.97
C ILE A 65 5.90 -0.78 -6.37
N SER A 66 6.41 -0.12 -5.33
CA SER A 66 5.73 1.03 -4.70
C SER A 66 6.74 2.02 -4.14
N LYS A 67 6.30 3.26 -3.89
CA LYS A 67 7.14 4.27 -3.23
C LYS A 67 7.11 4.05 -1.72
N ALA A 68 8.28 3.98 -1.10
CA ALA A 68 8.39 4.00 0.35
C ALA A 68 7.97 5.37 0.92
N VAL A 69 7.30 5.36 2.08
CA VAL A 69 6.90 6.58 2.79
C VAL A 69 7.58 6.61 4.14
N LEU A 70 8.28 7.70 4.44
CA LEU A 70 8.93 7.89 5.73
C LEU A 70 7.95 8.51 6.73
N PHE A 71 7.91 7.95 7.94
CA PHE A 71 7.12 8.48 9.05
C PHE A 71 8.02 8.85 10.22
N LYS A 72 7.65 9.91 10.93
CA LYS A 72 8.22 10.29 12.22
C LYS A 72 7.19 10.02 13.32
N ILE A 73 7.61 9.33 14.37
CA ILE A 73 6.82 9.13 15.58
C ILE A 73 6.83 10.43 16.39
N ARG A 74 5.66 10.86 16.84
CA ARG A 74 5.48 12.00 17.74
C ARG A 74 4.61 11.59 18.92
N LEU A 75 4.88 12.15 20.09
CA LEU A 75 3.98 12.03 21.24
C LEU A 75 2.65 12.71 20.89
N ASP A 76 1.55 12.06 21.21
CA ASP A 76 0.20 12.58 20.97
C ASP A 76 -0.73 12.04 22.06
N THR A 77 -1.10 12.90 23.01
CA THR A 77 -1.92 12.54 24.16
C THR A 77 -3.38 12.25 23.78
N GLN A 78 -3.79 12.59 22.55
CA GLN A 78 -5.11 12.27 22.02
C GLN A 78 -5.13 10.95 21.25
N ALA A 79 -3.97 10.39 20.90
CA ALA A 79 -3.88 9.09 20.27
C ALA A 79 -4.06 7.98 21.31
N LEU A 80 -4.81 6.93 20.96
CA LEU A 80 -5.04 5.74 21.82
C LEU A 80 -3.74 5.09 22.34
N THR A 81 -2.66 5.18 21.58
CA THR A 81 -1.34 4.62 21.92
C THR A 81 -0.42 5.62 22.63
N GLY A 82 -0.84 6.89 22.79
CA GLY A 82 0.02 8.00 23.25
C GLY A 82 0.99 8.52 22.18
N TYR A 83 0.96 7.96 20.97
CA TYR A 83 1.85 8.32 19.87
C TYR A 83 1.11 8.39 18.53
N ASN A 84 1.59 9.28 17.66
CA ASN A 84 1.07 9.46 16.31
C ASN A 84 2.19 9.37 15.27
N PHE A 85 1.86 8.83 14.09
CA PHE A 85 2.78 8.66 12.96
C PHE A 85 2.53 9.76 11.93
N VAL A 86 3.44 10.72 11.86
CA VAL A 86 3.32 11.85 10.92
C VAL A 86 4.24 11.63 9.73
N ARG A 87 3.70 11.73 8.50
CA ARG A 87 4.50 11.63 7.27
C ARG A 87 5.58 12.71 7.27
N LYS A 88 6.82 12.31 6.99
CA LYS A 88 7.93 13.22 6.80
C LYS A 88 8.20 13.37 5.31
N TYR A 89 7.93 14.56 4.77
CA TYR A 89 8.37 14.95 3.43
C TYR A 89 9.71 15.67 3.57
N TYR A 90 10.74 15.26 2.82
CA TYR A 90 11.92 16.12 2.65
C TYR A 90 11.55 17.25 1.70
N LYS A 91 11.88 18.50 2.05
CA LYS A 91 12.05 19.54 1.03
C LYS A 91 13.07 19.00 0.04
N GLN A 92 12.74 19.04 -1.25
CA GLN A 92 13.69 18.85 -2.33
C GLN A 92 14.89 19.76 -2.02
N PHE A 93 16.01 19.20 -1.58
CA PHE A 93 17.24 19.98 -1.50
C PHE A 93 17.56 20.37 -2.94
N GLY A 94 17.59 21.67 -3.20
CA GLY A 94 17.94 22.19 -4.50
C GLY A 94 19.27 21.59 -4.94
N ILE A 95 19.35 21.23 -6.22
CA ILE A 95 20.60 20.88 -6.88
C ILE A 95 21.54 22.07 -6.68
N ILE A 96 22.55 21.92 -5.84
CA ILE A 96 23.72 22.81 -5.88
C ILE A 96 24.48 22.36 -7.13
N ARG A 97 24.48 23.23 -8.15
CA ARG A 97 25.35 23.11 -9.32
C ARG A 97 26.76 23.51 -8.93
#